data_AF-A0A7K1WAK5-F1
#
_entry.id   AF-A0A7K1WAK5-F1
#
_cell.length_a   1.000
_cell.length_b   1.000
_cell.length_c   1.000
_cell.angle_alpha   90.00
_cell.angle_beta   90.00
_cell.angle_gamma   90.00
#
_symmetry.space_group_name_H-M   'P 1'
#
loop_
_entity.id
_entity.type
_entity.pdbx_description
1 polymer ?
#
loop_
_entity_poly.entity_id
_entity_poly.type
_entity_poly.pdbx_seq_one_letter_code
_entity_poly.pdbx_strand_id
1 'polypeptide(L)'
;MTELLTPPANGSPLAFLFDIAATTAALGQDEERDLAETAAADHIYAAYPDTLGRAVDHDTWTGFPALRDNLVQPSAVAHLDRGLWLHHTITGDADYRDVLTLLVPCACGHGYVPSLLEDERDLLELLTELRATGGRAVHSDDTGGPYCDSIPAT
;
A
#
# COMPACT_ATOMS: atom_id res chain seq x y z
N MET A 1 -0.52 -4.33 41.20
CA MET A 1 0.13 -3.01 41.38
C MET A 1 0.85 -2.70 40.09
N THR A 2 0.32 -1.79 39.30
CA THR A 2 0.98 -1.28 38.09
C THR A 2 1.87 -0.14 38.56
N GLU A 3 3.16 -0.39 38.72
CA GLU A 3 4.13 0.69 38.90
C GLU A 3 4.13 1.52 37.62
N LEU A 4 3.65 2.76 37.72
CA LEU A 4 3.82 3.76 36.68
C LEU A 4 5.32 4.03 36.59
N LEU A 5 5.97 3.44 35.59
CA LEU A 5 7.35 3.73 35.22
C LEU A 5 7.47 5.24 35.05
N THR A 6 8.14 5.89 36.00
CA THR A 6 8.39 7.32 35.93
C THR A 6 9.28 7.56 34.71
N PRO A 7 8.91 8.48 33.79
CA PRO A 7 9.72 8.74 32.61
C PRO A 7 11.14 9.14 33.04
N PRO A 8 12.17 8.77 32.26
CA PRO A 8 13.55 9.09 32.59
C PRO A 8 13.71 10.61 32.71
N ALA A 9 14.53 11.05 33.67
CA ALA A 9 14.81 12.47 33.83
C ALA A 9 15.41 13.04 32.53
N ASN A 10 14.96 14.24 32.13
CA ASN A 10 15.49 14.94 30.96
C ASN A 10 17.02 15.09 31.07
N GLY A 11 17.74 14.68 30.03
CA GLY A 11 19.21 14.69 30.00
C GLY A 11 19.89 13.51 30.70
N SER A 12 19.13 12.54 31.23
CA SER A 12 19.72 11.30 31.73
C SER A 12 20.26 10.42 30.60
N PRO A 13 21.24 9.53 30.86
CA PRO A 13 21.72 8.58 29.85
C PRO A 13 20.62 7.71 29.25
N LEU A 14 19.58 7.34 30.03
CA LEU A 14 18.47 6.54 29.53
C LEU A 14 17.56 7.33 28.58
N ALA A 15 17.29 8.62 28.87
CA ALA A 15 16.56 9.49 27.95
C ALA A 15 17.31 9.64 26.61
N PHE A 16 18.64 9.84 26.67
CA PHE A 16 19.48 9.90 25.47
C PHE A 16 19.48 8.59 24.66
N LEU A 17 19.53 7.43 25.33
CA LEU A 17 19.42 6.14 24.65
C LEU A 17 18.05 5.92 24.00
N PHE A 18 16.95 6.39 24.62
CA PHE A 18 15.63 6.37 24.00
C PHE A 18 15.53 7.31 22.79
N ASP A 19 16.13 8.50 22.85
CA ASP A 19 16.19 9.41 21.70
C ASP A 19 16.98 8.80 20.53
N ILE A 20 18.12 8.15 20.82
CA ILE A 20 18.87 7.38 19.81
C ILE A 20 17.98 6.28 19.23
N ALA A 21 17.34 5.46 20.08
CA ALA A 21 16.50 4.36 19.61
C ALA A 21 15.33 4.85 18.74
N ALA A 22 14.68 5.95 19.11
CA ALA A 22 13.62 6.58 18.33
C ALA A 22 14.15 7.11 16.99
N THR A 23 15.32 7.76 16.98
CA THR A 23 15.95 8.27 15.76
C THR A 23 16.36 7.12 14.83
N THR A 24 16.98 6.06 15.36
CA THR A 24 17.37 4.88 14.57
C THR A 24 16.13 4.16 14.02
N ALA A 25 15.06 4.06 14.79
CA ALA A 25 13.80 3.49 14.31
C ALA A 25 13.21 4.32 13.15
N ALA A 26 13.22 5.66 13.27
CA ALA A 26 12.76 6.55 12.20
C ALA A 26 13.62 6.41 10.93
N LEU A 27 14.95 6.35 11.06
CA LEU A 27 15.85 6.13 9.92
C LEU A 27 15.56 4.81 9.21
N GLY A 28 15.34 3.73 9.95
CA GLY A 28 14.97 2.44 9.36
C GLY A 28 13.60 2.48 8.67
N GLN A 29 12.64 3.26 9.19
CA GLN A 29 11.35 3.45 8.53
C GLN A 29 11.46 4.26 7.24
N ASP A 30 12.31 5.29 7.21
CA ASP A 30 12.57 6.05 5.98
C ASP A 30 13.23 5.16 4.91
N GLU A 31 14.21 4.34 5.29
CA GLU A 31 14.79 3.34 4.38
C GLU A 31 13.74 2.33 3.86
N GLU A 32 12.86 1.82 4.73
CA GLU A 32 11.77 0.92 4.34
C GLU A 32 10.80 1.58 3.33
N ARG A 33 10.48 2.86 3.52
CA ARG A 33 9.62 3.63 2.61
C ARG A 33 10.25 3.79 1.23
N ASP A 34 11.51 4.25 1.18
CA ASP A 34 12.23 4.47 -0.07
C ASP A 34 12.43 3.16 -0.85
N LEU A 35 12.69 2.07 -0.13
CA LEU A 35 12.78 0.73 -0.72
C LEU A 35 11.43 0.26 -1.28
N ALA A 36 10.32 0.53 -0.58
CA ALA A 36 8.99 0.15 -1.07
C ALA A 36 8.61 0.92 -2.35
N GLU A 37 8.92 2.22 -2.42
CA GLU A 37 8.71 3.03 -3.63
C GLU A 37 9.50 2.48 -4.82
N THR A 38 10.77 2.16 -4.58
CA THR A 38 11.66 1.60 -5.60
C THR A 38 11.19 0.22 -6.06
N ALA A 39 10.86 -0.67 -5.13
CA ALA A 39 10.37 -2.01 -5.46
C ALA A 39 9.07 -1.96 -6.29
N ALA A 40 8.14 -1.07 -5.94
CA ALA A 40 6.90 -0.91 -6.68
C ALA A 40 7.15 -0.43 -8.11
N ALA A 41 8.01 0.57 -8.30
CA ALA A 41 8.37 1.09 -9.61
C ALA A 41 9.10 0.03 -10.47
N ASP A 42 10.05 -0.70 -9.88
CA ASP A 42 10.78 -1.77 -10.57
C ASP A 42 9.84 -2.91 -10.97
N HIS A 43 8.91 -3.29 -10.09
CA HIS A 43 7.94 -4.33 -10.38
C HIS A 43 7.05 -3.97 -11.57
N ILE A 44 6.47 -2.76 -11.60
CA ILE A 44 5.62 -2.36 -12.73
C ILE A 44 6.42 -2.23 -14.04
N TYR A 45 7.68 -1.81 -13.97
CA TYR A 45 8.55 -1.75 -15.14
C TYR A 45 8.83 -3.15 -15.71
N ALA A 46 9.04 -4.14 -14.84
CA ALA A 46 9.36 -5.51 -15.23
C ALA A 46 8.12 -6.31 -15.68
N ALA A 47 7.02 -6.25 -14.93
CA ALA A 47 5.84 -7.09 -15.14
C ALA A 47 4.79 -6.45 -16.07
N TYR A 48 4.81 -5.12 -16.23
CA TYR A 48 3.82 -4.36 -17.01
C TYR A 48 4.51 -3.38 -18.01
N PRO A 49 5.49 -3.83 -18.81
CA PRO A 49 6.39 -2.95 -19.57
C PRO A 49 5.69 -2.15 -20.68
N ASP A 50 4.56 -2.63 -21.18
CA ASP A 50 3.81 -1.98 -22.26
C ASP A 50 2.61 -1.17 -21.74
N THR A 51 2.29 -1.30 -20.45
CA THR A 51 1.17 -0.64 -19.77
C THR A 51 1.63 0.26 -18.62
N LEU A 52 1.59 -0.21 -17.37
CA LEU A 52 1.89 0.60 -16.18
C LEU A 52 3.31 1.14 -16.20
N GLY A 53 4.29 0.35 -16.66
CA GLY A 53 5.69 0.78 -16.76
C GLY A 53 5.92 1.96 -17.73
N ARG A 54 4.93 2.31 -18.55
CA ARG A 54 4.94 3.53 -19.41
C ARG A 54 4.07 4.66 -18.87
N ALA A 55 3.08 4.33 -18.05
CA ALA A 55 2.02 5.26 -17.64
C ALA A 55 2.21 5.82 -16.23
N VAL A 56 2.96 5.12 -15.37
CA VAL A 56 3.17 5.47 -13.97
C VAL A 56 4.66 5.74 -13.78
N ASP A 57 4.98 6.98 -13.44
CA ASP A 57 6.35 7.39 -13.16
C ASP A 57 6.76 6.97 -11.74
N HIS A 58 8.07 6.81 -11.53
CA HIS A 58 8.63 6.41 -10.23
C HIS A 58 8.25 7.38 -9.09
N ASP A 59 8.20 8.68 -9.38
CA ASP A 59 7.84 9.73 -8.42
C ASP A 59 6.36 9.80 -8.06
N THR A 60 5.52 8.98 -8.70
CA THR A 60 4.08 8.87 -8.39
C THR A 60 3.84 7.96 -7.18
N TRP A 61 4.82 7.13 -6.80
CA TRP A 61 4.72 6.23 -5.67
C TRP A 61 4.93 6.96 -4.34
N THR A 62 4.23 6.50 -3.31
CA THR A 62 4.46 6.91 -1.92
C THR A 62 4.59 5.65 -1.08
N GLY A 63 5.75 5.51 -0.42
CA GLY A 63 6.11 4.37 0.40
C GLY A 63 5.64 4.49 1.84
N PHE A 64 5.31 3.36 2.42
CA PHE A 64 4.92 3.18 3.81
C PHE A 64 5.78 2.09 4.44
N PRO A 65 6.27 2.32 5.67
CA PRO A 65 7.09 1.34 6.37
C PRO A 65 6.22 0.18 6.87
N ALA A 66 6.86 -0.89 7.32
CA ALA A 66 6.16 -2.02 7.90
C ALA A 66 5.38 -1.61 9.17
N LEU A 67 4.11 -2.00 9.28
CA LEU A 67 3.37 -1.93 10.55
C LEU A 67 3.59 -3.24 11.31
N ARG A 68 4.72 -3.33 12.01
CA ARG A 68 5.21 -4.53 12.70
C ARG A 68 4.19 -5.12 13.68
N ASP A 69 3.43 -4.27 14.37
CA ASP A 69 2.39 -4.70 15.32
C ASP A 69 1.18 -5.37 14.66
N ASN A 70 1.02 -5.19 13.34
CA ASN A 70 -0.08 -5.73 12.55
C ASN A 70 0.38 -6.67 11.44
N LEU A 71 1.66 -7.09 11.45
CA LEU A 71 2.28 -7.95 10.44
C LEU A 71 2.17 -7.41 9.00
N VAL A 72 2.03 -6.10 8.84
CA VAL A 72 1.96 -5.45 7.52
C VAL A 72 3.38 -5.19 7.04
N GLN A 73 3.69 -5.70 5.84
CA GLN A 73 4.98 -5.45 5.18
C GLN A 73 5.09 -3.99 4.71
N PRO A 74 6.30 -3.50 4.40
CA PRO A 74 6.43 -2.25 3.67
C PRO A 74 5.62 -2.30 2.37
N SER A 75 4.98 -1.19 2.04
CA SER A 75 4.10 -1.09 0.87
C SER A 75 4.25 0.27 0.21
N ALA A 76 3.80 0.38 -1.03
CA ALA A 76 3.74 1.65 -1.73
C ALA A 76 2.38 1.81 -2.42
N VAL A 77 1.94 3.06 -2.58
CA VAL A 77 0.72 3.38 -3.34
C VAL A 77 0.99 4.42 -4.41
N ALA A 78 0.25 4.33 -5.52
CA ALA A 78 0.27 5.33 -6.59
C ALA A 78 -1.15 5.70 -6.99
N HIS A 79 -1.45 6.99 -7.14
CA HIS A 79 -2.76 7.47 -7.58
C HIS A 79 -2.81 7.59 -9.11
N LEU A 80 -3.84 6.99 -9.74
CA LEU A 80 -3.98 6.90 -11.21
C LEU A 80 -5.05 7.86 -11.79
N ASP A 81 -5.45 8.88 -11.04
CA ASP A 81 -6.61 9.73 -11.33
C ASP A 81 -7.97 9.01 -11.19
N ARG A 82 -9.05 9.80 -11.16
CA ARG A 82 -10.44 9.36 -10.99
C ARG A 82 -10.68 8.53 -9.73
N GLY A 83 -9.80 8.70 -8.75
CA GLY A 83 -9.82 7.99 -7.50
C GLY A 83 -9.29 6.57 -7.59
N LEU A 84 -8.71 6.11 -8.69
CA LEU A 84 -8.04 4.80 -8.75
C LEU A 84 -6.68 4.85 -8.06
N TRP A 85 -6.33 3.76 -7.37
CA TRP A 85 -5.03 3.61 -6.72
C TRP A 85 -4.41 2.27 -7.07
N LEU A 86 -3.10 2.25 -7.23
CA LEU A 86 -2.30 1.04 -7.12
C LEU A 86 -1.81 0.90 -5.69
N HIS A 87 -1.82 -0.33 -5.19
CA HIS A 87 -1.17 -0.71 -3.95
C HIS A 87 -0.21 -1.86 -4.25
N HIS A 88 1.07 -1.61 -3.99
CA HIS A 88 2.14 -2.60 -4.09
C HIS A 88 2.56 -3.02 -2.69
N THR A 89 2.71 -4.32 -2.47
CA THR A 89 3.26 -4.91 -1.26
C THR A 89 4.05 -6.16 -1.62
N ILE A 90 4.88 -6.63 -0.71
CA ILE A 90 5.53 -7.94 -0.82
C ILE A 90 4.80 -8.93 0.10
N THR A 91 4.60 -10.17 -0.32
CA THR A 91 4.04 -11.21 0.57
C THR A 91 4.99 -11.46 1.74
N GLY A 92 4.44 -11.59 2.95
CA GLY A 92 5.20 -11.95 4.15
C GLY A 92 5.50 -13.44 4.30
N ASP A 93 5.30 -14.24 3.23
CA ASP A 93 5.54 -15.68 3.23
C ASP A 93 6.92 -16.03 2.66
N ALA A 94 7.24 -17.34 2.61
CA ALA A 94 8.57 -17.82 2.22
C ALA A 94 8.97 -17.47 0.77
N ASP A 95 8.01 -17.12 -0.08
CA ASP A 95 8.22 -16.88 -1.50
C ASP A 95 8.44 -15.39 -1.82
N TYR A 96 8.24 -14.47 -0.86
CA TYR A 96 8.41 -13.01 -0.98
C TYR A 96 8.12 -12.47 -2.38
N ARG A 97 6.84 -12.50 -2.77
CA ARG A 97 6.40 -12.10 -4.11
C ARG A 97 5.86 -10.69 -4.10
N ASP A 98 6.17 -9.94 -5.15
CA ASP A 98 5.52 -8.68 -5.43
C ASP A 98 4.02 -8.90 -5.71
N VAL A 99 3.20 -8.12 -5.03
CA VAL A 99 1.74 -8.14 -5.14
C VAL A 99 1.30 -6.76 -5.54
N LEU A 100 0.62 -6.67 -6.69
CA LEU A 100 0.05 -5.42 -7.17
C LEU A 100 -1.47 -5.52 -7.13
N THR A 101 -2.11 -4.60 -6.42
CA THR A 101 -3.57 -4.52 -6.31
C THR A 101 -4.05 -3.20 -6.89
N LEU A 102 -5.02 -3.25 -7.80
CA LEU A 102 -5.76 -2.08 -8.25
C LEU A 102 -6.96 -1.86 -7.31
N LEU A 103 -6.99 -0.70 -6.65
CA LEU A 103 -8.11 -0.26 -5.85
C LEU A 103 -9.00 0.63 -6.71
N VAL A 104 -10.18 0.13 -7.05
CA VAL A 104 -11.12 0.82 -7.93
C VAL A 104 -12.29 1.38 -7.15
N PRO A 105 -12.67 2.66 -7.33
CA PRO A 105 -13.88 3.21 -6.73
C PRO A 105 -15.12 2.39 -7.11
N CYS A 106 -15.92 2.04 -6.13
CA CYS A 106 -17.14 1.29 -6.39
C CYS A 106 -18.23 2.18 -7.02
N ALA A 107 -19.03 1.60 -7.92
CA ALA A 107 -20.20 2.23 -8.51
C ALA A 107 -21.26 2.63 -7.47
N CYS A 108 -21.28 1.98 -6.30
CA CYS A 108 -22.19 2.35 -5.21
C CYS A 108 -21.76 3.63 -4.48
N GLY A 109 -20.51 4.10 -4.66
CA GLY A 109 -20.00 5.33 -4.07
C GLY A 109 -19.51 5.22 -2.61
N HIS A 110 -19.50 4.03 -2.01
CA HIS A 110 -19.21 3.86 -0.57
C HIS A 110 -17.81 3.32 -0.24
N GLY A 111 -16.93 3.15 -1.23
CA GLY A 111 -15.59 2.58 -0.99
C GLY A 111 -14.93 2.04 -2.24
N TYR A 112 -14.04 1.08 -2.04
CA TYR A 112 -13.17 0.52 -3.06
C TYR A 112 -13.39 -0.98 -3.24
N VAL A 113 -13.17 -1.44 -4.46
CA VAL A 113 -13.08 -2.87 -4.78
C VAL A 113 -11.62 -3.17 -5.10
N PRO A 114 -10.93 -4.00 -4.31
CA PRO A 114 -9.59 -4.43 -4.64
C PRO A 114 -9.61 -5.50 -5.74
N SER A 115 -8.72 -5.36 -6.71
CA SER A 115 -8.48 -6.35 -7.75
C SER A 115 -6.99 -6.67 -7.78
N LEU A 116 -6.64 -7.89 -7.43
CA LEU A 116 -5.27 -8.39 -7.56
C LEU A 116 -4.91 -8.49 -9.05
N LEU A 117 -3.74 -8.00 -9.42
CA LEU A 117 -3.19 -8.09 -10.77
C LEU A 117 -2.05 -9.11 -10.75
N GLU A 118 -2.24 -10.26 -11.40
CA GLU A 118 -1.18 -11.26 -11.52
C GLU A 118 -0.24 -10.92 -12.68
N ASP A 119 -0.79 -10.37 -13.78
CA ASP A 119 -0.02 -9.95 -14.95
C ASP A 119 -0.67 -8.81 -15.77
N GLU A 120 0.02 -8.41 -16.83
CA GLU A 120 -0.44 -7.35 -17.74
C GLU A 120 -1.76 -7.67 -18.45
N ARG A 121 -2.09 -8.95 -18.65
CA ARG A 121 -3.35 -9.35 -19.30
C ARG A 121 -4.52 -9.10 -18.37
N ASP A 122 -4.38 -9.43 -17.08
CA ASP A 122 -5.39 -9.14 -16.06
C ASP A 122 -5.70 -7.65 -16.00
N LEU A 123 -4.66 -6.82 -16.04
CA LEU A 123 -4.81 -5.37 -16.07
C LEU A 123 -5.62 -4.92 -17.30
N LEU A 124 -5.29 -5.42 -18.50
CA LEU A 124 -5.98 -5.01 -19.73
C LEU A 124 -7.46 -5.46 -19.75
N GLU A 125 -7.74 -6.65 -19.24
CA GLU A 125 -9.11 -7.15 -19.08
C GLU A 125 -9.90 -6.24 -18.14
N LEU A 126 -9.34 -5.98 -16.95
CA LEU A 126 -9.97 -5.11 -15.95
C LEU A 126 -10.19 -3.69 -16.48
N LEU A 127 -9.20 -3.07 -17.13
CA LEU A 127 -9.35 -1.74 -17.72
C LEU A 127 -10.44 -1.69 -18.81
N THR A 128 -10.64 -2.79 -19.54
CA THR A 128 -11.71 -2.89 -20.55
C THR A 128 -13.09 -2.88 -19.88
N GLU A 129 -13.25 -3.60 -18.77
CA GLU A 129 -14.48 -3.59 -17.98
C GLU A 129 -14.76 -2.21 -17.37
N LEU A 130 -13.74 -1.61 -16.76
CA LEU A 130 -13.83 -0.30 -16.12
C LEU A 130 -14.13 0.81 -17.13
N ARG A 131 -13.70 0.66 -18.39
CA ARG A 131 -14.03 1.63 -19.45
C ARG A 131 -15.54 1.74 -19.65
N ALA A 132 -16.28 0.63 -19.56
CA ALA A 132 -17.73 0.64 -19.72
C ALA A 132 -18.46 1.40 -18.60
N THR A 133 -17.84 1.46 -17.41
CA THR A 133 -18.41 2.09 -16.20
C THR A 133 -17.78 3.45 -15.89
N GLY A 134 -16.89 3.95 -16.75
CA GLY A 134 -16.20 5.23 -16.56
C GLY A 134 -15.12 5.21 -15.47
N GLY A 135 -14.62 4.03 -15.10
CA GLY A 135 -13.58 3.83 -14.08
C GLY A 135 -14.11 3.35 -12.73
N ARG A 136 -15.28 2.69 -12.69
CA ARG A 136 -15.91 2.25 -11.43
C ARG A 136 -16.22 0.75 -11.43
N ALA A 137 -15.87 0.05 -10.37
CA ALA A 137 -16.18 -1.37 -10.24
C ALA A 137 -17.65 -1.57 -9.83
N VAL A 138 -18.31 -2.57 -10.42
CA VAL A 138 -19.59 -3.09 -9.91
C VAL A 138 -19.25 -4.12 -8.84
N HIS A 139 -19.73 -3.94 -7.60
CA HIS A 139 -19.61 -5.01 -6.60
C HIS A 139 -20.77 -6.00 -6.82
N SER A 140 -20.47 -7.30 -6.91
CA SER A 140 -21.49 -8.35 -6.92
C SER A 140 -21.76 -8.81 -5.49
N ASP A 141 -23.04 -8.95 -5.13
CA ASP A 141 -23.48 -9.45 -3.81
C ASP A 141 -22.96 -10.86 -3.48
N ASP A 142 -22.51 -11.62 -4.49
CA ASP A 142 -22.01 -13.01 -4.38
C ASP A 142 -20.59 -13.14 -3.80
N THR A 143 -19.83 -12.04 -3.67
CA THR A 143 -18.43 -12.09 -3.16
C THR A 143 -18.31 -11.92 -1.65
N GLY A 144 -19.44 -11.93 -0.92
CA GLY A 144 -19.44 -12.24 0.52
C GLY A 144 -19.49 -11.07 1.49
N GLY A 145 -19.95 -9.88 1.09
CA GLY A 145 -20.22 -8.80 2.04
C GLY A 145 -21.08 -7.66 1.46
N PRO A 146 -22.00 -7.06 2.24
CA PRO A 146 -22.86 -5.95 1.78
C PRO A 146 -22.12 -4.61 1.63
N TYR A 147 -20.79 -4.60 1.77
CA TYR A 147 -19.97 -3.40 1.78
C TYR A 147 -18.74 -3.63 0.90
N CYS A 148 -18.45 -2.67 0.01
CA CYS A 148 -17.10 -2.50 -0.53
C CYS A 148 -16.15 -2.16 0.64
N ASP A 149 -14.86 -2.53 0.52
CA ASP A 149 -13.88 -2.22 1.54
C ASP A 149 -13.85 -0.71 1.75
N SER A 150 -14.30 -0.31 2.94
CA SER A 150 -14.56 1.07 3.30
C SER A 150 -13.25 1.72 3.75
N ILE A 151 -12.80 2.78 3.07
CA ILE A 151 -11.75 3.67 3.61
C ILE A 151 -12.40 4.50 4.74
N PRO A 152 -11.70 4.73 5.88
CA PRO A 152 -12.29 5.29 7.09
C PRO A 152 -12.94 6.65 6.85
N ALA A 153 -14.03 6.89 7.58
CA ALA A 153 -14.73 8.16 7.61
C ALA A 153 -13.75 9.31 7.92
N THR A 154 -13.93 10.41 7.18
CA THR A 154 -13.18 11.67 7.30
C THR A 154 -13.31 12.29 8.69
#